data_AF-A0A1L3ZZG0-F1
#
_entry.id   AF-A0A1L3ZZG0-F1
#
_cell.length_a   1.000
_cell.length_b   1.000
_cell.length_c   1.000
_cell.angle_alpha   90.00
_cell.angle_beta   90.00
_cell.angle_gamma   90.00
#
_symmetry.space_group_name_H-M   'P 1'
#
loop_
_entity.id
_entity.type
_entity.pdbx_description
1 polymer ?
#
loop_
_entity_poly.entity_id
_entity_poly.type
_entity_poly.pdbx_seq_one_letter_code
_entity_poly.pdbx_strand_id
1 'polypeptide(L)'
;MSTVDAWTLAASHAIRNVLAIHSRGVDRGDGNLLGAAYHADATVDYGFFAGEASTLVSILAGAQAAAPPTMHRTAGSDIRVSGAQAVAESYVIAAIEEPGLRRTVFGRYLDRFRHDGDAWRIAHRIYVLDGNTNRPGDTSRADPPVASDHFVPAGGKGASDAGRALLAHHDASTRMLQKVTPMAPDEAALDAALAREAIRQLVAGYCRGVDRADAALLASIFWEDATVISGIVNGTAPDFARDITAFVRANMQSCFHSVANEWIKVRGDHAVGEHYVIAHARAAETDSMTGGRYIDRYERRDGVWKIASRAFVSDWATSHPTTYESGGFYEALTTRGCFGREDLVYGLWSQS
;
A
#
# COMPACT_ATOMS: atom_id res chain seq x y z
N MET A 1 20.37 -4.40 2.15
CA MET A 1 19.23 -3.94 2.96
C MET A 1 19.77 -3.56 4.32
N SER A 2 19.36 -2.43 4.89
CA SER A 2 19.74 -2.08 6.26
C SER A 2 19.15 -3.09 7.24
N THR A 3 19.88 -3.38 8.31
CA THR A 3 19.37 -4.19 9.43
C THR A 3 18.17 -3.48 10.06
N VAL A 4 17.04 -4.16 10.19
CA VAL A 4 15.87 -3.63 10.90
C VAL A 4 16.15 -3.72 12.40
N ASP A 5 16.17 -2.58 13.08
CA ASP A 5 16.27 -2.49 14.54
C ASP A 5 14.90 -2.17 15.18
N ALA A 6 14.86 -2.15 16.52
CA ALA A 6 13.62 -1.90 17.27
C ALA A 6 13.00 -0.53 16.96
N TRP A 7 13.85 0.50 16.76
CA TRP A 7 13.38 1.83 16.38
C TRP A 7 12.73 1.83 15.00
N THR A 8 13.40 1.23 14.02
CA THR A 8 12.90 1.11 12.64
C THR A 8 11.59 0.33 12.59
N LEU A 9 11.46 -0.74 13.37
CA LEU A 9 10.22 -1.51 13.49
C LEU A 9 9.07 -0.65 14.05
N ALA A 10 9.31 0.04 15.17
CA ALA A 10 8.31 0.92 15.79
C ALA A 10 7.91 2.06 14.86
N ALA A 11 8.88 2.72 14.22
CA ALA A 11 8.67 3.77 13.25
C ALA A 11 7.87 3.29 12.03
N SER A 12 8.20 2.12 11.47
CA SER A 12 7.48 1.55 10.32
C SER A 12 6.02 1.24 10.65
N HIS A 13 5.75 0.72 11.86
CA HIS A 13 4.37 0.53 12.35
C HIS A 13 3.63 1.86 12.53
N ALA A 14 4.27 2.86 13.13
CA ALA A 14 3.68 4.18 13.32
C ALA A 14 3.37 4.86 11.97
N ILE A 15 4.28 4.79 11.00
CA ILE A 15 4.10 5.32 9.65
C ILE A 15 2.93 4.63 8.93
N ARG A 16 2.78 3.30 9.05
CA ARG A 16 1.61 2.59 8.49
C ARG A 16 0.29 3.07 9.10
N ASN A 17 0.28 3.45 10.39
CA ASN A 17 -0.89 4.08 10.99
C ASN A 17 -1.14 5.49 10.43
N VAL A 18 -0.11 6.29 10.15
CA VAL A 18 -0.26 7.60 9.48
C VAL A 18 -0.89 7.43 8.09
N LEU A 19 -0.43 6.45 7.32
CA LEU A 19 -1.00 6.11 6.02
C LEU A 19 -2.49 5.71 6.14
N ALA A 20 -2.83 4.91 7.15
CA ALA A 20 -4.22 4.57 7.43
C ALA A 20 -5.07 5.78 7.84
N ILE A 21 -4.52 6.70 8.65
CA ILE A 21 -5.20 7.96 9.03
C ILE A 21 -5.52 8.78 7.78
N HIS A 22 -4.58 8.94 6.86
CA HIS A 22 -4.81 9.63 5.59
C HIS A 22 -5.99 9.02 4.82
N SER A 23 -5.91 7.72 4.50
CA SER A 23 -6.95 7.03 3.72
C SER A 23 -8.32 7.13 4.39
N ARG A 24 -8.36 6.96 5.71
CA ARG A 24 -9.59 7.11 6.51
C ARG A 24 -10.16 8.53 6.46
N GLY A 25 -9.31 9.55 6.48
CA GLY A 25 -9.69 10.95 6.39
C GLY A 25 -10.33 11.29 5.05
N VAL A 26 -9.71 10.86 3.94
CA VAL A 26 -10.27 11.01 2.59
C VAL A 26 -11.62 10.31 2.47
N ASP A 27 -11.69 9.03 2.85
CA ASP A 27 -12.89 8.22 2.68
C ASP A 27 -14.08 8.71 3.48
N ARG A 28 -13.84 9.42 4.59
CA ARG A 28 -14.87 10.00 5.45
C ARG A 28 -15.20 11.45 5.14
N GLY A 29 -14.49 12.09 4.20
CA GLY A 29 -14.57 13.53 3.99
C GLY A 29 -14.24 14.32 5.26
N ASP A 30 -13.30 13.82 6.08
CA ASP A 30 -12.97 14.38 7.38
C ASP A 30 -11.65 15.15 7.33
N GLY A 31 -11.74 16.46 7.15
CA GLY A 31 -10.55 17.33 7.06
C GLY A 31 -9.69 17.31 8.33
N ASN A 32 -10.28 17.12 9.51
CA ASN A 32 -9.50 17.06 10.76
C ASN A 32 -8.69 15.76 10.84
N LEU A 33 -9.32 14.61 10.55
CA LEU A 33 -8.65 13.32 10.53
C LEU A 33 -7.61 13.26 9.40
N LEU A 34 -7.94 13.75 8.21
CA LEU A 34 -7.03 13.81 7.08
C LEU A 34 -5.82 14.70 7.39
N GLY A 35 -6.06 15.90 7.93
CA GLY A 35 -5.00 16.84 8.33
C GLY A 35 -4.07 16.29 9.41
N ALA A 36 -4.56 15.43 10.31
CA ALA A 36 -3.75 14.81 11.36
C ALA A 36 -2.63 13.89 10.82
N ALA A 37 -2.72 13.44 9.56
CA ALA A 37 -1.66 12.66 8.91
C ALA A 37 -0.45 13.52 8.50
N TYR A 38 -0.58 14.85 8.48
CA TYR A 38 0.41 15.78 7.95
C TYR A 38 1.04 16.64 9.04
N HIS A 39 2.31 17.01 8.84
CA HIS A 39 2.88 18.16 9.54
C HIS A 39 2.20 19.46 9.09
N ALA A 40 2.21 20.48 9.94
CA ALA A 40 1.60 21.78 9.61
C ALA A 40 2.29 22.48 8.42
N ASP A 41 3.58 22.24 8.21
CA ASP A 41 4.42 22.72 7.10
C ASP A 41 4.51 21.71 5.94
N ALA A 42 3.67 20.68 5.91
CA ALA A 42 3.75 19.64 4.91
C ALA A 42 3.29 20.12 3.53
N THR A 43 3.90 19.55 2.49
CA THR A 43 3.56 19.85 1.09
C THR A 43 3.14 18.59 0.34
N VAL A 44 2.46 18.76 -0.79
CA VAL A 44 1.98 17.66 -1.63
C VAL A 44 2.13 17.98 -3.10
N ASP A 45 2.19 16.93 -3.92
CA ASP A 45 2.04 16.95 -5.37
C ASP A 45 1.14 15.79 -5.81
N TYR A 46 -0.06 16.11 -6.29
CA TYR A 46 -1.03 15.14 -6.78
C TYR A 46 -1.22 15.22 -8.31
N GLY A 47 -0.37 15.96 -9.01
CA GLY A 47 -0.53 16.32 -10.43
C GLY A 47 -1.59 17.39 -10.66
N PHE A 48 -2.79 17.24 -10.07
CA PHE A 48 -3.87 18.24 -10.20
C PHE A 48 -3.70 19.43 -9.23
N PHE A 49 -2.88 19.25 -8.20
CA PHE A 49 -2.55 20.25 -7.21
C PHE A 49 -1.17 19.99 -6.63
N ALA A 50 -0.34 21.04 -6.55
CA ALA A 50 0.93 21.03 -5.86
C ALA A 50 1.04 22.25 -4.94
N GLY A 51 1.38 22.04 -3.67
CA GLY A 51 1.43 23.11 -2.67
C GLY A 51 1.26 22.60 -1.24
N GLU A 52 0.74 23.47 -0.37
CA GLU A 52 0.49 23.17 1.06
C GLU A 52 -0.50 22.02 1.24
N ALA A 53 -0.16 21.07 2.11
CA ALA A 53 -1.01 19.91 2.39
C ALA A 53 -2.36 20.31 3.01
N SER A 54 -2.39 21.38 3.82
CA SER A 54 -3.62 21.92 4.42
C SER A 54 -4.64 22.39 3.37
N THR A 55 -4.17 22.90 2.23
CA THR A 55 -5.01 23.27 1.09
C THR A 55 -5.57 22.02 0.42
N LEU A 56 -4.75 21.00 0.17
CA LEU A 56 -5.22 19.71 -0.35
C LEU A 56 -6.25 19.06 0.58
N VAL A 57 -6.01 19.07 1.89
CA VAL A 57 -6.95 18.53 2.90
C VAL A 57 -8.32 19.18 2.74
N SER A 58 -8.36 20.50 2.55
CA SER A 58 -9.60 21.25 2.34
C SER A 58 -10.27 20.88 1.02
N ILE A 59 -9.50 20.74 -0.06
CA ILE A 59 -9.99 20.31 -1.38
C ILE A 59 -10.61 18.91 -1.29
N LEU A 60 -9.88 17.94 -0.76
CA LEU A 60 -10.31 16.53 -0.70
C LEU A 60 -11.49 16.35 0.25
N ALA A 61 -11.44 16.93 1.46
CA ALA A 61 -12.54 16.81 2.41
C ALA A 61 -13.82 17.49 1.88
N GLY A 62 -13.69 18.66 1.25
CA GLY A 62 -14.80 19.37 0.62
C GLY A 62 -15.42 18.58 -0.54
N ALA A 63 -14.60 18.08 -1.46
CA ALA A 63 -15.07 17.27 -2.60
C ALA A 63 -15.76 15.97 -2.17
N GLN A 64 -15.28 15.36 -1.08
CA GLN A 64 -15.80 14.08 -0.58
C GLN A 64 -17.04 14.21 0.31
N ALA A 65 -17.36 15.39 0.83
CA ALA A 65 -18.40 15.56 1.84
C ALA A 65 -19.81 15.17 1.34
N ALA A 66 -20.11 15.44 0.06
CA ALA A 66 -21.39 15.12 -0.58
C ALA A 66 -21.31 13.91 -1.53
N ALA A 67 -20.13 13.33 -1.72
CA ALA A 67 -19.93 12.20 -2.61
C ALA A 67 -20.31 10.87 -1.94
N PRO A 68 -20.68 9.84 -2.72
CA PRO A 68 -20.75 8.48 -2.19
C PRO A 68 -19.45 8.06 -1.49
N PRO A 69 -19.53 7.15 -0.49
CA PRO A 69 -18.34 6.63 0.18
C PRO A 69 -17.34 6.02 -0.79
N THR A 70 -16.10 6.49 -0.70
CA THR A 70 -14.94 5.91 -1.36
C THR A 70 -14.25 4.92 -0.42
N MET A 71 -13.37 4.09 -0.97
CA MET A 71 -12.51 3.22 -0.16
C MET A 71 -11.09 3.26 -0.71
N HIS A 72 -10.14 3.64 0.13
CA HIS A 72 -8.71 3.58 -0.13
C HIS A 72 -8.08 2.41 0.63
N ARG A 73 -7.66 1.38 -0.10
CA ARG A 73 -6.87 0.26 0.43
C ARG A 73 -5.39 0.56 0.23
N THR A 74 -4.78 1.19 1.23
CA THR A 74 -3.31 1.34 1.29
C THR A 74 -2.67 0.05 1.77
N ALA A 75 -1.66 -0.42 1.06
CA ALA A 75 -1.07 -1.74 1.23
C ALA A 75 0.37 -1.79 0.68
N GLY A 76 1.12 -2.86 0.98
CA GLY A 76 2.45 -3.10 0.40
C GLY A 76 3.46 -1.95 0.58
N SER A 77 3.58 -1.40 1.80
CA SER A 77 4.49 -0.27 2.07
C SER A 77 5.95 -0.70 2.26
N ASP A 78 6.85 -0.15 1.45
CA ASP A 78 8.30 -0.17 1.67
C ASP A 78 8.71 1.14 2.37
N ILE A 79 9.24 1.04 3.59
CA ILE A 79 9.55 2.16 4.47
C ILE A 79 11.03 2.07 4.86
N ARG A 80 11.78 3.15 4.63
CA ARG A 80 13.18 3.28 5.07
C ARG A 80 13.29 4.42 6.06
N VAL A 81 13.77 4.08 7.26
CA VAL A 81 13.88 5.00 8.39
C VAL A 81 15.36 5.38 8.56
N SER A 82 15.61 6.67 8.76
CA SER A 82 16.92 7.24 9.07
C SER A 82 16.76 8.24 10.22
N GLY A 83 17.03 7.79 11.45
CA GLY A 83 16.80 8.58 12.65
C GLY A 83 15.34 9.04 12.77
N ALA A 84 15.13 10.36 12.81
CA ALA A 84 13.81 11.00 12.90
C ALA A 84 13.17 11.30 11.53
N GLN A 85 13.72 10.76 10.44
CA GLN A 85 13.19 10.91 9.08
C GLN A 85 12.91 9.54 8.47
N ALA A 86 11.98 9.50 7.52
CA ALA A 86 11.73 8.30 6.74
C ALA A 86 11.24 8.65 5.34
N VAL A 87 11.48 7.73 4.42
CA VAL A 87 10.88 7.74 3.09
C VAL A 87 10.06 6.46 2.91
N ALA A 88 8.94 6.56 2.20
CA ALA A 88 8.13 5.39 1.92
C ALA A 88 7.52 5.41 0.52
N GLU A 89 7.40 4.22 -0.07
CA GLU A 89 6.51 3.93 -1.18
C GLU A 89 5.37 3.07 -0.63
N SER A 90 4.13 3.44 -0.90
CA SER A 90 2.94 2.67 -0.49
C SER A 90 1.94 2.55 -1.62
N TYR A 91 1.46 1.35 -1.87
CA TYR A 91 0.46 1.09 -2.91
C TYR A 91 -0.93 1.44 -2.39
N VAL A 92 -1.77 1.98 -3.26
CA VAL A 92 -3.16 2.28 -2.95
C VAL A 92 -4.07 1.83 -4.07
N ILE A 93 -5.11 1.09 -3.70
CA ILE A 93 -6.27 0.84 -4.57
C ILE A 93 -7.40 1.72 -4.04
N ALA A 94 -7.87 2.66 -4.86
CA ALA A 94 -9.03 3.48 -4.55
C ALA A 94 -10.25 3.01 -5.35
N ALA A 95 -11.33 2.65 -4.65
CA ALA A 95 -12.63 2.36 -5.24
C ALA A 95 -13.53 3.58 -5.06
N ILE A 96 -14.06 4.07 -6.17
CA ILE A 96 -14.91 5.27 -6.24
C ILE A 96 -16.18 4.91 -7.00
N GLU A 97 -17.33 5.25 -6.43
CA GLU A 97 -18.63 5.11 -7.06
C GLU A 97 -19.24 6.48 -7.30
N GLU A 98 -19.71 6.70 -8.52
CA GLU A 98 -20.42 7.87 -8.98
C GLU A 98 -21.72 7.41 -9.65
N PRO A 99 -22.74 8.28 -9.84
CA PRO A 99 -23.95 7.89 -10.56
C PRO A 99 -23.63 7.31 -11.95
N GLY A 100 -23.95 6.03 -12.15
CA GLY A 100 -23.72 5.31 -13.42
C GLY A 100 -22.29 4.83 -13.67
N LEU A 101 -21.35 5.08 -12.75
CA LEU A 101 -19.93 4.80 -12.97
C LEU A 101 -19.24 4.25 -11.72
N ARG A 102 -18.47 3.18 -11.88
CA ARG A 102 -17.55 2.66 -10.88
C ARG A 102 -16.12 2.78 -11.41
N ARG A 103 -15.29 3.49 -10.66
CA ARG A 103 -13.85 3.62 -10.93
C ARG A 103 -13.06 2.80 -9.92
N THR A 104 -12.04 2.11 -10.41
CA THR A 104 -10.96 1.59 -9.57
C THR A 104 -9.67 2.24 -10.03
N VAL A 105 -8.98 2.90 -9.12
CA VAL A 105 -7.73 3.61 -9.38
C VAL A 105 -6.60 2.89 -8.66
N PHE A 106 -5.55 2.59 -9.40
CA PHE A 106 -4.32 2.00 -8.90
C PHE A 106 -3.27 3.10 -8.86
N GLY A 107 -2.69 3.33 -7.69
CA GLY A 107 -1.66 4.34 -7.54
C GLY A 107 -0.72 4.06 -6.40
N ARG A 108 0.26 4.94 -6.25
CA ARG A 108 1.25 4.90 -5.17
C ARG A 108 1.36 6.25 -4.50
N TYR A 109 1.65 6.22 -3.20
CA TYR A 109 2.13 7.37 -2.45
C TYR A 109 3.63 7.25 -2.29
N LEU A 110 4.34 8.32 -2.63
CA LEU A 110 5.77 8.51 -2.42
C LEU A 110 5.92 9.59 -1.36
N ASP A 111 6.28 9.17 -0.16
CA ASP A 111 6.18 10.00 1.03
C ASP A 111 7.55 10.27 1.65
N ARG A 112 7.73 11.48 2.16
CA ARG A 112 8.72 11.80 3.19
C ARG A 112 8.00 12.03 4.50
N PHE A 113 8.49 11.40 5.57
CA PHE A 113 7.99 11.54 6.93
C PHE A 113 9.06 12.17 7.82
N ARG A 114 8.58 12.86 8.86
CA ARG A 114 9.41 13.38 9.95
C ARG A 114 8.77 12.98 11.29
N HIS A 115 9.58 12.65 12.27
CA HIS A 115 9.20 12.49 13.67
C HIS A 115 9.52 13.79 14.41
N ASP A 116 8.55 14.38 15.10
CA ASP A 116 8.72 15.66 15.83
C ASP A 116 9.04 15.49 17.34
N GLY A 117 9.21 14.24 17.79
CA GLY A 117 9.44 13.90 19.19
C GLY A 117 8.24 13.21 19.83
N ASP A 118 7.04 13.40 19.27
CA ASP A 118 5.80 12.76 19.71
C ASP A 118 5.29 11.75 18.68
N ALA A 119 5.21 12.15 17.41
CA ALA A 119 4.63 11.31 16.37
C ALA A 119 5.32 11.44 15.01
N TRP A 120 5.22 10.37 14.22
CA TRP A 120 5.47 10.41 12.78
C TRP A 120 4.31 11.09 12.06
N ARG A 121 4.61 11.98 11.12
CA ARG A 121 3.63 12.57 10.18
C ARG A 121 4.26 12.79 8.81
N ILE A 122 3.42 12.90 7.78
CA ILE A 122 3.84 13.18 6.41
C ILE A 122 4.38 14.62 6.36
N ALA A 123 5.61 14.78 5.89
CA ALA A 123 6.24 16.06 5.60
C ALA A 123 6.13 16.42 4.10
N HIS A 124 6.12 15.42 3.22
CA HIS A 124 5.86 15.62 1.80
C HIS A 124 5.22 14.37 1.18
N ARG A 125 4.29 14.54 0.25
CA ARG A 125 3.69 13.44 -0.52
C ARG A 125 3.68 13.74 -2.02
N ILE A 126 4.08 12.77 -2.82
CA ILE A 126 3.77 12.71 -4.25
C ILE A 126 2.79 11.56 -4.48
N TYR A 127 1.68 11.83 -5.16
CA TYR A 127 0.78 10.78 -5.65
C TYR A 127 1.14 10.41 -7.09
N VAL A 128 1.24 9.11 -7.35
CA VAL A 128 1.56 8.55 -8.67
C VAL A 128 0.39 7.68 -9.13
N LEU A 129 -0.13 7.96 -10.32
CA LEU A 129 -1.16 7.13 -10.97
C LEU A 129 -0.50 5.99 -11.77
N ASP A 130 -0.77 4.74 -11.40
CA ASP A 130 -0.25 3.55 -12.09
C ASP A 130 -1.27 2.93 -13.06
N GLY A 131 -2.57 3.16 -12.84
CA GLY A 131 -3.62 2.67 -13.72
C GLY A 131 -5.02 2.97 -13.22
N ASN A 132 -6.02 2.66 -14.05
CA ASN A 132 -7.42 2.75 -13.68
C ASN A 132 -8.28 1.81 -14.54
N THR A 133 -9.46 1.48 -14.02
CA THR A 133 -10.55 0.84 -14.76
C THR A 133 -11.86 1.58 -14.49
N ASN A 134 -12.67 1.80 -15.53
CA ASN A 134 -13.91 2.57 -15.47
C ASN A 134 -15.05 1.75 -16.06
N ARG A 135 -16.03 1.36 -15.24
CA ARG A 135 -17.11 0.47 -15.67
C ARG A 135 -18.48 1.06 -15.32
N PRO A 136 -19.54 0.75 -16.09
CA PRO A 136 -20.90 1.10 -15.68
C PRO A 136 -21.16 0.64 -14.24
N GLY A 137 -21.68 1.55 -13.43
CA GLY A 137 -22.11 1.28 -12.06
C GLY A 137 -23.63 1.28 -11.96
N ASP A 138 -24.19 0.27 -11.33
CA ASP A 138 -25.62 0.15 -11.01
C ASP A 138 -25.88 0.24 -9.50
N THR A 139 -24.89 0.69 -8.72
CA THR A 139 -24.95 0.68 -7.26
C THR A 139 -26.14 1.51 -6.75
N SER A 140 -27.07 0.82 -6.11
CA SER A 140 -28.17 1.39 -5.33
C SER A 140 -27.98 1.02 -3.87
N ARG A 141 -28.11 2.00 -2.96
CA ARG A 141 -28.03 1.78 -1.51
C ARG A 141 -29.37 2.15 -0.89
N ALA A 142 -30.11 1.16 -0.40
CA ALA A 142 -31.31 1.36 0.39
C ALA A 142 -30.94 1.65 1.85
N ASP A 143 -31.86 2.29 2.59
CA ASP A 143 -31.70 2.47 4.03
C ASP A 143 -31.67 1.10 4.73
N PRO A 144 -30.70 0.83 5.62
CA PRO A 144 -30.61 -0.45 6.30
C PRO A 144 -31.74 -0.63 7.33
N PRO A 145 -32.17 -1.87 7.62
CA PRO A 145 -33.16 -2.14 8.66
C PRO A 145 -32.66 -1.67 10.03
N VAL A 146 -33.52 -1.06 10.85
CA VAL A 146 -33.16 -0.61 12.21
C VAL A 146 -33.06 -1.73 13.24
N ALA A 147 -33.55 -2.94 12.91
CA ALA A 147 -33.50 -4.09 13.80
C ALA A 147 -32.04 -4.58 13.95
N SER A 148 -31.57 -4.71 15.19
CA SER A 148 -30.20 -5.12 15.51
C SER A 148 -29.78 -6.42 14.85
N ASP A 149 -30.72 -7.36 14.72
CA ASP A 149 -30.46 -8.71 14.23
C ASP A 149 -30.07 -8.72 12.74
N HIS A 150 -30.36 -7.63 12.02
CA HIS A 150 -30.10 -7.48 10.58
C HIS A 150 -29.48 -6.12 10.20
N PHE A 151 -29.05 -5.30 11.17
CA PHE A 151 -28.47 -3.99 10.90
C PHE A 151 -27.05 -4.13 10.36
N VAL A 152 -26.83 -3.68 9.13
CA VAL A 152 -25.51 -3.54 8.52
C VAL A 152 -25.28 -2.06 8.23
N PRO A 153 -24.38 -1.38 8.96
CA PRO A 153 -24.10 0.02 8.68
C PRO A 153 -23.44 0.14 7.30
N ALA A 154 -23.96 1.06 6.48
CA ALA A 154 -23.25 1.50 5.29
C ALA A 154 -22.08 2.42 5.70
N GLY A 155 -21.03 2.47 4.88
CA GLY A 155 -19.97 3.47 5.03
C GLY A 155 -20.55 4.88 4.96
N GLY A 156 -20.08 5.81 5.80
CA GLY A 156 -20.62 7.16 5.91
C GLY A 156 -19.56 8.25 5.77
N LYS A 157 -20.01 9.51 5.69
CA LYS A 157 -19.16 10.71 5.76
C LYS A 157 -19.45 11.47 7.06
N GLY A 158 -18.45 12.15 7.61
CA GLY A 158 -18.66 12.94 8.84
C GLY A 158 -19.23 12.11 9.99
N ALA A 159 -20.11 12.69 10.81
CA ALA A 159 -20.70 12.04 11.99
C ALA A 159 -21.52 10.76 11.68
N SER A 160 -21.93 10.56 10.42
CA SER A 160 -22.66 9.36 10.00
C SER A 160 -21.79 8.11 9.86
N ASP A 161 -20.45 8.25 9.83
CA ASP A 161 -19.54 7.10 9.73
C ASP A 161 -19.41 6.34 11.06
N ALA A 162 -19.73 5.05 11.04
CA ALA A 162 -19.65 4.18 12.22
C ALA A 162 -18.22 4.10 12.81
N GLY A 163 -17.18 4.20 11.99
CA GLY A 163 -15.79 4.22 12.46
C GLY A 163 -15.45 5.48 13.25
N ARG A 164 -16.09 6.62 12.98
CA ARG A 164 -15.94 7.84 13.79
C ARG A 164 -16.67 7.71 15.12
N ALA A 165 -17.88 7.14 15.12
CA ALA A 165 -18.62 6.84 16.34
C ALA A 165 -17.82 5.91 17.27
N LEU A 166 -17.18 4.87 16.71
CA LEU A 166 -16.30 3.97 17.45
C LEU A 166 -15.14 4.70 18.12
N LEU A 167 -14.42 5.57 17.40
CA LEU A 167 -13.30 6.33 17.98
C LEU A 167 -13.77 7.31 19.05
N ALA A 168 -14.85 8.05 18.81
CA ALA A 168 -15.40 8.97 19.80
C ALA A 168 -15.82 8.22 21.08
N HIS A 169 -16.41 7.03 20.93
CA HIS A 169 -16.74 6.16 22.05
C HIS A 169 -15.49 5.67 22.78
N HIS A 170 -14.46 5.24 22.04
CA HIS A 170 -13.16 4.86 22.60
C HIS A 170 -12.58 6.00 23.44
N ASP A 171 -12.41 7.20 22.87
CA ASP A 171 -11.84 8.37 23.56
C ASP A 171 -12.66 8.80 24.79
N ALA A 172 -13.98 8.65 24.75
CA ALA A 172 -14.84 8.91 25.90
C ALA A 172 -14.67 7.84 27.00
N SER A 173 -14.54 6.57 26.61
CA SER A 173 -14.41 5.43 27.52
C SER A 173 -13.02 5.29 28.14
N THR A 174 -11.97 5.76 27.45
CA THR A 174 -10.57 5.59 27.87
C THR A 174 -10.16 6.49 29.02
N ARG A 175 -10.93 7.55 29.30
CA ARG A 175 -10.73 8.46 30.45
C ARG A 175 -10.75 7.76 31.81
N MET A 176 -11.27 6.53 31.87
CA MET A 176 -11.41 5.72 33.09
C MET A 176 -10.62 4.40 33.04
N LEU A 177 -9.77 4.19 32.03
CA LEU A 177 -9.00 2.94 31.90
C LEU A 177 -7.78 2.90 32.84
N GLN A 178 -7.46 1.69 33.30
CA GLN A 178 -6.32 1.41 34.19
C GLN A 178 -4.97 1.74 33.54
N LYS A 179 -3.94 1.94 34.39
CA LYS A 179 -2.54 2.06 33.97
C LYS A 179 -2.15 0.89 33.06
N VAL A 180 -1.59 1.22 31.90
CA VAL A 180 -1.03 0.25 30.95
C VAL A 180 0.08 -0.52 31.64
N THR A 181 -0.04 -1.84 31.69
CA THR A 181 1.09 -2.71 32.02
C THR A 181 1.89 -2.93 30.74
N PRO A 182 3.16 -2.51 30.65
CA PRO A 182 3.96 -2.72 29.46
C PRO A 182 4.10 -4.22 29.17
N MET A 183 3.93 -4.60 27.90
CA MET A 183 4.38 -5.92 27.45
C MET A 183 5.91 -5.93 27.52
N ALA A 184 6.51 -6.86 28.26
CA ALA A 184 7.95 -7.06 28.26
C ALA A 184 8.28 -8.15 27.23
N PRO A 185 8.71 -7.81 25.99
CA PRO A 185 9.11 -8.81 25.03
C PRO A 185 10.42 -9.43 25.46
N ASP A 186 10.53 -10.76 25.38
CA ASP A 186 11.83 -11.42 25.42
C ASP A 186 12.61 -11.19 24.10
N GLU A 187 13.91 -11.48 24.12
CA GLU A 187 14.80 -11.26 22.96
C GLU A 187 14.36 -12.04 21.72
N ALA A 188 13.82 -13.25 21.90
CA ALA A 188 13.36 -14.09 20.78
C ALA A 188 12.10 -13.52 20.12
N ALA A 189 11.17 -12.99 20.91
CA ALA A 189 9.97 -12.32 20.43
C ALA A 189 10.32 -11.05 19.64
N LEU A 190 11.32 -10.29 20.11
CA LEU A 190 11.84 -9.11 19.42
C LEU A 190 12.51 -9.50 18.09
N ASP A 191 13.44 -10.46 18.09
CA ASP A 191 14.10 -10.94 16.86
C ASP A 191 13.07 -11.41 15.82
N ALA A 192 12.06 -12.17 16.24
CA ALA A 192 10.98 -12.61 15.37
C ALA A 192 10.15 -11.44 14.80
N ALA A 193 9.97 -10.35 15.55
CA ALA A 193 9.27 -9.16 15.07
C ALA A 193 10.10 -8.39 14.03
N LEU A 194 11.41 -8.25 14.28
CA LEU A 194 12.35 -7.65 13.32
C LEU A 194 12.44 -8.47 12.03
N ALA A 195 12.51 -9.81 12.15
CA ALA A 195 12.50 -10.72 11.02
C ALA A 195 11.24 -10.59 10.16
N ARG A 196 10.05 -10.48 10.78
CA ARG A 196 8.80 -10.24 10.06
C ARG A 196 8.83 -8.95 9.27
N GLU A 197 9.36 -7.87 9.84
CA GLU A 197 9.46 -6.59 9.14
C GLU A 197 10.45 -6.63 7.98
N ALA A 198 11.62 -7.27 8.15
CA ALA A 198 12.56 -7.51 7.07
C ALA A 198 11.91 -8.30 5.93
N ILE A 199 11.12 -9.32 6.24
CA ILE A 199 10.38 -10.13 5.26
C ILE A 199 9.34 -9.29 4.50
N ARG A 200 8.59 -8.42 5.16
CA ARG A 200 7.65 -7.50 4.48
C ARG A 200 8.34 -6.61 3.46
N GLN A 201 9.53 -6.12 3.79
CA GLN A 201 10.34 -5.32 2.85
C GLN A 201 10.76 -6.13 1.62
N LEU A 202 11.06 -7.43 1.76
CA LEU A 202 11.33 -8.31 0.61
C LEU A 202 10.10 -8.44 -0.30
N VAL A 203 8.91 -8.60 0.28
CA VAL A 203 7.65 -8.76 -0.46
C VAL A 203 7.25 -7.46 -1.18
N ALA A 204 7.39 -6.31 -0.52
CA ALA A 204 7.20 -5.01 -1.15
C ALA A 204 8.24 -4.77 -2.26
N GLY A 205 9.50 -5.15 -2.02
CA GLY A 205 10.59 -5.11 -2.99
C GLY A 205 10.31 -5.96 -4.23
N TYR A 206 9.68 -7.12 -4.08
CA TYR A 206 9.24 -7.93 -5.22
C TYR A 206 8.21 -7.21 -6.06
N CYS A 207 7.18 -6.65 -5.44
CA CYS A 207 6.11 -5.93 -6.16
C CYS A 207 6.71 -4.77 -6.96
N ARG A 208 7.54 -3.93 -6.32
CA ARG A 208 8.26 -2.86 -7.01
C ARG A 208 9.13 -3.40 -8.15
N GLY A 209 9.91 -4.46 -7.90
CA GLY A 209 10.83 -5.03 -8.88
C GLY A 209 10.11 -5.52 -10.14
N VAL A 210 8.94 -6.15 -9.99
CA VAL A 210 8.10 -6.55 -11.12
C VAL A 210 7.50 -5.34 -11.81
N ASP A 211 6.79 -4.45 -11.11
CA ASP A 211 6.08 -3.37 -11.83
C ASP A 211 6.95 -2.24 -12.33
N ARG A 212 8.22 -2.15 -11.91
CA ARG A 212 9.20 -1.24 -12.53
C ARG A 212 10.15 -1.98 -13.47
N ALA A 213 9.94 -3.28 -13.69
CA ALA A 213 10.81 -4.14 -14.47
C ALA A 213 12.30 -3.95 -14.13
N ASP A 214 12.62 -4.03 -12.83
CA ASP A 214 13.96 -3.84 -12.25
C ASP A 214 14.58 -5.18 -11.83
N ALA A 215 15.35 -5.76 -12.74
CA ALA A 215 15.99 -7.05 -12.54
C ALA A 215 17.00 -7.02 -11.39
N ALA A 216 17.69 -5.90 -11.17
CA ALA A 216 18.68 -5.78 -10.11
C ALA A 216 18.01 -5.77 -8.74
N LEU A 217 16.87 -5.07 -8.60
CA LEU A 217 16.07 -5.11 -7.39
C LEU A 217 15.53 -6.52 -7.12
N LEU A 218 14.97 -7.20 -8.13
CA LEU A 218 14.50 -8.58 -7.98
C LEU A 218 15.64 -9.51 -7.56
N ALA A 219 16.79 -9.47 -8.23
CA ALA A 219 17.95 -10.28 -7.83
C ALA A 219 18.41 -10.01 -6.38
N SER A 220 18.26 -8.77 -5.89
CA SER A 220 18.71 -8.41 -4.54
C SER A 220 17.89 -9.04 -3.41
N ILE A 221 16.60 -9.35 -3.63
CA ILE A 221 15.68 -9.85 -2.60
C ILE A 221 15.61 -11.38 -2.50
N PHE A 222 16.16 -12.08 -3.50
CA PHE A 222 16.28 -13.54 -3.50
C PHE A 222 17.70 -13.98 -3.12
N TRP A 223 17.82 -15.16 -2.54
CA TRP A 223 19.09 -15.87 -2.57
C TRP A 223 19.41 -16.31 -4.00
N GLU A 224 20.70 -16.40 -4.35
CA GLU A 224 21.13 -16.79 -5.69
C GLU A 224 20.67 -18.21 -6.07
N ASP A 225 20.64 -19.11 -5.08
CA ASP A 225 20.14 -20.48 -5.17
C ASP A 225 18.61 -20.60 -5.02
N ALA A 226 17.88 -19.48 -4.95
CA ALA A 226 16.44 -19.51 -4.78
C ALA A 226 15.69 -19.97 -6.05
N THR A 227 14.51 -20.53 -5.84
CA THR A 227 13.62 -20.98 -6.92
C THR A 227 12.34 -20.15 -6.96
N VAL A 228 11.84 -19.89 -8.18
CA VAL A 228 10.61 -19.14 -8.40
C VAL A 228 9.68 -19.91 -9.32
N ILE A 229 8.44 -20.07 -8.91
CA ILE A 229 7.34 -20.61 -9.72
C ILE A 229 6.29 -19.51 -9.82
N SER A 230 6.25 -18.80 -10.95
CA SER A 230 5.30 -17.69 -11.17
C SER A 230 4.16 -18.06 -12.12
N GLY A 231 4.34 -19.13 -12.91
CA GLY A 231 3.44 -19.50 -14.00
C GLY A 231 3.71 -18.78 -15.33
N ILE A 232 4.48 -17.69 -15.32
CA ILE A 232 4.95 -16.98 -16.53
C ILE A 232 6.40 -17.37 -16.82
N VAL A 233 7.25 -17.22 -15.80
CA VAL A 233 8.66 -17.63 -15.81
C VAL A 233 8.91 -18.48 -14.58
N ASN A 234 9.38 -19.70 -14.77
CA ASN A 234 9.76 -20.60 -13.69
C ASN A 234 11.26 -20.92 -13.81
N GLY A 235 11.96 -20.97 -12.68
CA GLY A 235 13.39 -21.28 -12.70
C GLY A 235 14.13 -20.77 -11.47
N THR A 236 15.42 -20.51 -11.66
CA THR A 236 16.27 -19.88 -10.65
C THR A 236 15.87 -18.42 -10.45
N ALA A 237 16.14 -17.85 -9.29
CA ALA A 237 15.86 -16.43 -9.04
C ALA A 237 16.60 -15.47 -10.01
N PRO A 238 17.87 -15.70 -10.38
CA PRO A 238 18.54 -14.90 -11.42
C PRO A 238 17.85 -14.96 -12.79
N ASP A 239 17.46 -16.16 -13.25
CA ASP A 239 16.74 -16.31 -14.52
C ASP A 239 15.37 -15.65 -14.45
N PHE A 240 14.64 -15.86 -13.36
CA PHE A 240 13.35 -15.21 -13.12
C PHE A 240 13.47 -13.70 -13.20
N ALA A 241 14.42 -13.08 -12.48
CA ALA A 241 14.61 -11.63 -12.47
C ALA A 241 14.90 -11.06 -13.86
N ARG A 242 15.73 -11.74 -14.67
CA ARG A 242 16.02 -11.36 -16.05
C ARG A 242 14.76 -11.48 -16.93
N ASP A 243 14.14 -12.65 -16.92
CA ASP A 243 13.14 -12.99 -17.93
C ASP A 243 11.77 -12.36 -17.63
N ILE A 244 11.38 -12.24 -16.35
CA ILE A 244 10.10 -11.58 -15.99
C ILE A 244 10.12 -10.10 -16.34
N THR A 245 11.26 -9.43 -16.15
CA THR A 245 11.39 -8.00 -16.43
C THR A 245 11.45 -7.73 -17.93
N ALA A 246 12.08 -8.61 -18.70
CA ALA A 246 11.98 -8.61 -20.16
C ALA A 246 10.54 -8.83 -20.64
N PHE A 247 9.84 -9.80 -20.06
CA PHE A 247 8.44 -10.09 -20.37
C PHE A 247 7.53 -8.88 -20.09
N VAL A 248 7.62 -8.27 -18.91
CA VAL A 248 6.82 -7.08 -18.54
C VAL A 248 7.05 -5.95 -19.54
N ARG A 249 8.31 -5.63 -19.86
CA ARG A 249 8.64 -4.56 -20.82
C ARG A 249 8.11 -4.82 -22.22
N ALA A 250 8.13 -6.08 -22.66
CA ALA A 250 7.73 -6.43 -24.03
C ALA A 250 6.21 -6.57 -24.20
N ASN A 251 5.48 -6.93 -23.15
CA ASN A 251 4.09 -7.38 -23.27
C ASN A 251 3.08 -6.51 -22.52
N MET A 252 3.50 -5.68 -21.56
CA MET A 252 2.60 -4.88 -20.74
C MET A 252 2.77 -3.39 -21.02
N GLN A 253 1.66 -2.66 -20.94
CA GLN A 253 1.66 -1.19 -20.93
C GLN A 253 1.73 -0.66 -19.50
N SER A 254 1.22 -1.42 -18.51
CA SER A 254 1.44 -1.20 -17.09
C SER A 254 1.11 -2.45 -16.29
N CYS A 255 1.69 -2.57 -15.10
CA CYS A 255 1.28 -3.54 -14.09
C CYS A 255 1.40 -2.94 -12.69
N PHE A 256 0.76 -3.59 -11.71
CA PHE A 256 0.63 -3.09 -10.35
C PHE A 256 0.33 -4.26 -9.42
N HIS A 257 1.15 -4.48 -8.38
CA HIS A 257 0.90 -5.53 -7.38
C HIS A 257 0.69 -4.94 -5.98
N SER A 258 -0.49 -5.20 -5.39
CA SER A 258 -0.84 -4.74 -4.05
C SER A 258 -1.05 -5.92 -3.09
N VAL A 259 -0.10 -6.07 -2.16
CA VAL A 259 -0.06 -7.16 -1.18
C VAL A 259 -0.66 -6.74 0.17
N ALA A 260 -1.52 -7.59 0.73
CA ALA A 260 -2.01 -7.48 2.12
C ALA A 260 -2.23 -8.88 2.72
N ASN A 261 -2.82 -8.92 3.92
CA ASN A 261 -3.15 -10.15 4.66
C ASN A 261 -1.96 -11.10 4.74
N GLU A 262 -0.92 -10.65 5.47
CA GLU A 262 0.35 -11.37 5.57
C GLU A 262 0.33 -12.30 6.78
N TRP A 263 0.61 -13.58 6.55
CA TRP A 263 0.87 -14.54 7.60
C TRP A 263 2.33 -14.99 7.50
N ILE A 264 3.12 -14.72 8.54
CA ILE A 264 4.57 -15.04 8.56
C ILE A 264 4.89 -15.79 9.85
N LYS A 265 5.53 -16.96 9.70
CA LYS A 265 6.00 -17.78 10.81
C LYS A 265 7.52 -17.88 10.78
N VAL A 266 8.16 -17.32 11.81
CA VAL A 266 9.62 -17.31 12.00
C VAL A 266 10.04 -18.42 12.96
N ARG A 267 11.15 -19.10 12.65
CA ARG A 267 11.81 -20.12 13.47
C ARG A 267 13.33 -19.96 13.33
N GLY A 268 13.94 -19.21 14.25
CA GLY A 268 15.35 -18.84 14.15
C GLY A 268 15.64 -18.16 12.82
N ASP A 269 16.61 -18.70 12.07
CA ASP A 269 17.04 -18.18 10.78
C ASP A 269 16.20 -18.65 9.58
N HIS A 270 15.06 -19.30 9.82
CA HIS A 270 14.13 -19.72 8.79
C HIS A 270 12.75 -19.13 8.99
N ALA A 271 12.05 -18.84 7.90
CA ALA A 271 10.64 -18.47 7.95
C ALA A 271 9.86 -19.01 6.76
N VAL A 272 8.55 -19.11 6.95
CA VAL A 272 7.58 -19.31 5.87
C VAL A 272 6.56 -18.19 5.90
N GLY A 273 6.01 -17.84 4.74
CA GLY A 273 4.98 -16.82 4.65
C GLY A 273 3.97 -17.06 3.55
N GLU A 274 2.77 -16.57 3.78
CA GLU A 274 1.68 -16.48 2.82
C GLU A 274 1.21 -15.03 2.74
N HIS A 275 1.16 -14.48 1.52
CA HIS A 275 0.82 -13.08 1.28
C HIS A 275 -0.20 -12.95 0.17
N TYR A 276 -1.33 -12.32 0.45
CA TYR A 276 -2.41 -12.17 -0.52
C TYR A 276 -2.12 -10.97 -1.42
N VAL A 277 -2.20 -11.18 -2.73
CA VAL A 277 -1.93 -10.15 -3.73
C VAL A 277 -3.16 -9.91 -4.60
N ILE A 278 -3.43 -8.63 -4.87
CA ILE A 278 -4.26 -8.19 -5.98
C ILE A 278 -3.31 -7.55 -7.00
N ALA A 279 -3.27 -8.12 -8.20
CA ALA A 279 -2.48 -7.64 -9.30
C ALA A 279 -3.38 -7.08 -10.41
N HIS A 280 -3.02 -5.94 -10.96
CA HIS A 280 -3.61 -5.39 -12.18
C HIS A 280 -2.54 -5.33 -13.26
N ALA A 281 -2.88 -5.72 -14.48
CA ALA A 281 -2.01 -5.59 -15.64
C ALA A 281 -2.83 -5.13 -16.85
N ARG A 282 -2.26 -4.20 -17.61
CA ARG A 282 -2.82 -3.76 -18.89
C ARG A 282 -1.88 -4.16 -20.00
N ALA A 283 -2.42 -4.88 -20.98
CA ALA A 283 -1.68 -5.34 -22.16
C ALA A 283 -2.56 -5.14 -23.41
N ALA A 284 -2.05 -4.41 -24.39
CA ALA A 284 -2.79 -4.04 -25.60
C ALA A 284 -4.18 -3.47 -25.27
N GLU A 285 -5.25 -4.12 -25.71
CA GLU A 285 -6.64 -3.70 -25.50
C GLU A 285 -7.31 -4.44 -24.32
N THR A 286 -6.54 -5.01 -23.40
CA THR A 286 -7.06 -5.87 -22.31
C THR A 286 -6.55 -5.44 -20.95
N ASP A 287 -7.47 -5.31 -19.99
CA ASP A 287 -7.17 -5.20 -18.56
C ASP A 287 -7.37 -6.57 -17.91
N SER A 288 -6.41 -7.01 -17.11
CA SER A 288 -6.50 -8.23 -16.32
C SER A 288 -6.31 -7.92 -14.84
N MET A 289 -7.18 -8.48 -14.01
CA MET A 289 -7.06 -8.44 -12.55
C MET A 289 -6.96 -9.85 -12.00
N THR A 290 -5.91 -10.10 -11.23
CA THR A 290 -5.61 -11.41 -10.64
C THR A 290 -5.58 -11.29 -9.13
N GLY A 291 -6.27 -12.19 -8.44
CA GLY A 291 -6.12 -12.39 -7.00
C GLY A 291 -5.43 -13.73 -6.74
N GLY A 292 -4.47 -13.71 -5.83
CA GLY A 292 -3.71 -14.92 -5.52
C GLY A 292 -2.87 -14.76 -4.27
N ARG A 293 -1.94 -15.69 -4.09
CA ARG A 293 -1.07 -15.76 -2.92
C ARG A 293 0.39 -16.01 -3.31
N TYR A 294 1.30 -15.31 -2.68
CA TYR A 294 2.71 -15.68 -2.66
C TYR A 294 2.96 -16.62 -1.48
N ILE A 295 3.40 -17.84 -1.78
CA ILE A 295 3.79 -18.86 -0.82
C ILE A 295 5.32 -18.93 -0.81
N ASP A 296 5.91 -18.46 0.27
CA ASP A 296 7.34 -18.20 0.34
C ASP A 296 8.02 -18.99 1.46
N ARG A 297 9.28 -19.37 1.19
CA ARG A 297 10.26 -19.73 2.21
C ARG A 297 11.33 -18.64 2.24
N TYR A 298 11.77 -18.29 3.43
CA TYR A 298 12.82 -17.30 3.67
C TYR A 298 13.92 -17.89 4.53
N GLU A 299 15.14 -17.38 4.33
CA GLU A 299 16.30 -17.75 5.12
C GLU A 299 17.10 -16.50 5.47
N ARG A 300 17.57 -16.45 6.71
CA ARG A 300 18.58 -15.50 7.18
C ARG A 300 19.95 -16.15 7.07
N ARG A 301 20.84 -15.56 6.27
CA ARG A 301 22.26 -15.97 6.19
C ARG A 301 23.10 -14.73 6.47
N ASP A 302 24.08 -14.85 7.36
CA ASP A 302 24.94 -13.74 7.79
C ASP A 302 24.16 -12.49 8.23
N GLY A 303 23.06 -12.70 8.97
CA GLY A 303 22.20 -11.62 9.47
C GLY A 303 21.24 -11.00 8.44
N VAL A 304 21.26 -11.44 7.19
CA VAL A 304 20.43 -10.89 6.10
C VAL A 304 19.31 -11.86 5.73
N TRP A 305 18.05 -11.41 5.78
CA TRP A 305 16.91 -12.16 5.27
C TRP A 305 16.78 -12.01 3.76
N LYS A 306 16.53 -13.12 3.05
CA LYS A 306 16.08 -13.12 1.64
C LYS A 306 15.08 -14.24 1.37
N ILE A 307 14.41 -14.17 0.22
CA ILE A 307 13.52 -15.22 -0.26
C ILE A 307 14.35 -16.39 -0.78
N ALA A 308 14.13 -17.58 -0.22
CA ALA A 308 14.79 -18.83 -0.61
C ALA A 308 13.94 -19.63 -1.63
N SER A 309 12.62 -19.47 -1.61
CA SER A 309 11.76 -19.98 -2.68
C SER A 309 10.44 -19.23 -2.70
N ARG A 310 9.87 -19.02 -3.89
CA ARG A 310 8.52 -18.45 -4.07
C ARG A 310 7.69 -19.29 -5.01
N ALA A 311 6.44 -19.55 -4.64
CA ALA A 311 5.39 -19.99 -5.55
C ALA A 311 4.25 -18.99 -5.56
N PHE A 312 3.81 -18.57 -6.74
CA PHE A 312 2.56 -17.84 -6.91
C PHE A 312 1.42 -18.83 -7.14
N VAL A 313 0.38 -18.73 -6.30
CA VAL A 313 -0.89 -19.45 -6.47
C VAL A 313 -1.91 -18.46 -6.99
N SER A 314 -2.35 -18.64 -8.24
CA SER A 314 -3.46 -17.87 -8.82
C SER A 314 -4.78 -18.46 -8.30
N ASP A 315 -5.49 -17.72 -7.46
CA ASP A 315 -6.76 -18.18 -6.87
C ASP A 315 -7.93 -17.79 -7.79
N TRP A 316 -7.86 -16.62 -8.44
CA TRP A 316 -8.83 -16.19 -9.45
C TRP A 316 -8.22 -15.14 -10.39
N ALA A 317 -8.76 -15.07 -11.61
CA ALA A 317 -8.41 -14.02 -12.56
C ALA A 317 -9.65 -13.59 -13.36
N THR A 318 -9.67 -12.32 -13.73
CA THR A 318 -10.64 -11.74 -14.66
C THR A 318 -9.90 -11.00 -15.75
N SER A 319 -10.43 -11.03 -16.97
CA SER A 319 -9.86 -10.34 -18.12
C SER A 319 -10.98 -9.74 -18.95
N HIS A 320 -10.84 -8.47 -19.32
CA HIS A 320 -11.84 -7.70 -20.02
C HIS A 320 -11.20 -6.73 -21.01
N PRO A 321 -11.93 -6.27 -22.05
CA PRO A 321 -11.50 -5.13 -22.83
C PRO A 321 -11.12 -3.96 -21.93
N THR A 322 -10.03 -3.27 -22.27
CA THR A 322 -9.53 -2.19 -21.43
C THR A 322 -10.55 -1.07 -21.30
N THR A 323 -10.66 -0.55 -20.09
CA THR A 323 -11.50 0.63 -19.77
C THR A 323 -10.65 1.77 -19.21
N TYR A 324 -9.35 1.69 -19.49
CA TYR A 324 -8.39 2.70 -19.09
C TYR A 324 -8.73 4.05 -19.73
N GLU A 325 -8.78 5.09 -18.90
CA GLU A 325 -8.96 6.47 -19.34
C GLU A 325 -7.72 7.30 -19.00
N SER A 326 -7.33 8.18 -19.91
CA SER A 326 -6.29 9.20 -19.69
C SER A 326 -6.81 10.63 -19.70
N GLY A 327 -8.01 10.88 -20.25
CA GLY A 327 -8.64 12.19 -20.29
C GLY A 327 -9.59 12.45 -19.11
N GLY A 328 -10.27 13.61 -19.13
CA GLY A 328 -11.29 13.95 -18.14
C GLY A 328 -10.72 14.00 -16.72
N PHE A 329 -11.28 13.20 -15.80
CA PHE A 329 -10.81 13.11 -14.41
C PHE A 329 -9.30 12.82 -14.31
N TYR A 330 -8.75 12.01 -15.23
CA TYR A 330 -7.35 11.59 -15.20
C TYR A 330 -6.39 12.56 -15.89
N GLU A 331 -6.88 13.55 -16.63
CA GLU A 331 -6.03 14.47 -17.40
C GLU A 331 -5.15 15.31 -16.48
N ALA A 332 -5.72 15.77 -15.36
CA ALA A 332 -5.00 16.54 -14.35
C ALA A 332 -4.04 15.68 -13.50
N LEU A 333 -4.14 14.34 -13.54
CA LEU A 333 -3.24 13.43 -12.83
C LEU A 333 -1.99 13.18 -13.68
N THR A 334 -1.13 14.19 -13.72
CA THR A 334 0.06 14.26 -14.59
C THR A 334 1.20 13.35 -14.13
N THR A 335 1.27 13.05 -12.83
CA THR A 335 2.27 12.17 -12.25
C THR A 335 1.89 10.70 -12.46
N ARG A 336 2.59 10.01 -13.38
CA ARG A 336 2.28 8.65 -13.81
C ARG A 336 3.45 7.68 -13.58
N GLY A 337 3.12 6.47 -13.17
CA GLY A 337 4.10 5.40 -13.01
C GLY A 337 4.65 4.92 -14.34
N CYS A 338 5.89 4.43 -14.33
CA CYS A 338 6.51 3.85 -15.52
C CYS A 338 7.47 2.71 -15.18
N PHE A 339 7.91 1.98 -16.20
CA PHE A 339 8.97 0.99 -16.06
C PHE A 339 10.34 1.67 -16.06
N GLY A 340 11.29 1.11 -15.34
CA GLY A 340 12.68 1.57 -15.34
C GLY A 340 12.97 2.69 -14.35
N ARG A 341 14.16 3.26 -14.50
CA ARG A 341 14.76 4.20 -13.55
C ARG A 341 14.16 5.61 -13.64
N GLU A 342 13.35 5.85 -14.66
CA GLU A 342 12.59 7.06 -14.88
C GLU A 342 11.40 7.18 -13.91
N ASP A 343 11.00 6.09 -13.23
CA ASP A 343 9.95 6.13 -12.22
C ASP A 343 10.39 6.98 -11.01
N LEU A 344 9.49 7.85 -10.54
CA LEU A 344 9.80 8.84 -9.50
C LEU A 344 10.24 8.22 -8.17
N VAL A 345 9.91 6.94 -7.93
CA VAL A 345 10.35 6.24 -6.72
C VAL A 345 11.88 6.22 -6.60
N TYR A 346 12.62 6.16 -7.71
CA TYR A 346 14.08 6.15 -7.66
C TYR A 346 14.67 7.50 -7.23
N GLY A 347 13.99 8.61 -7.57
CA GLY A 347 14.34 9.95 -7.08
C GLY A 347 14.00 10.16 -5.60
N LEU A 348 12.97 9.47 -5.09
CA LEU A 348 12.70 9.44 -3.64
C LEU A 348 13.81 8.69 -2.91
N TRP A 349 14.21 7.51 -3.42
CA TRP A 349 15.24 6.68 -2.78
C TRP A 349 16.65 7.25 -2.83
N SER A 350 16.97 8.15 -3.76
CA SER A 350 18.26 8.85 -3.74
C SER A 350 18.38 9.87 -2.60
N GLN A 351 17.29 10.16 -1.89
CA GLN A 351 17.24 11.07 -0.75
C GLN A 351 17.29 10.33 0.60
N SER A 352 17.30 8.98 0.60
CA SER A 352 17.19 8.13 1.79
C SER A 352 18.52 7.83 2.47
#